data_AF-A0A941LM56-F1
#
_entry.id   AF-A0A941LM56-F1
#
_cell.length_a   1.000
_cell.length_b   1.000
_cell.length_c   1.000
_cell.angle_alpha   90.00
_cell.angle_beta   90.00
_cell.angle_gamma   90.00
#
_symmetry.space_group_name_H-M   'P 1'
#
loop_
_entity.id
_entity.type
_entity.pdbx_description
1 polymer ?
#
loop_
_entity_poly.entity_id
_entity_poly.type
_entity_poly.pdbx_seq_one_letter_code
_entity_poly.pdbx_strand_id
1 'polypeptide(L)'
;MAHDSQSIHDQSQTEPPLWSIGLAILVILLAPLILYSFAPSGPIREGDTVFSDGQQRAQLSKPIAFRSSQTDETCLLDPNSPLIVLENSASEPGGVIKAEVQGNPAAEWPFCPVHVEVRLSLYQVFQKPAVLGVVRDTLMRWSGK
;
A
#
# COMPACT_ATOMS: atom_id res chain seq x y z
N MET A 1 -8.89 -76.64 18.28
CA MET A 1 -7.64 -75.90 18.61
C MET A 1 -7.07 -75.47 17.27
N ALA A 2 -6.97 -74.21 16.85
CA ALA A 2 -6.98 -72.87 17.47
C ALA A 2 -7.81 -71.91 16.55
N HIS A 3 -8.54 -70.90 17.03
CA HIS A 3 -8.10 -69.53 17.38
C HIS A 3 -7.08 -68.97 16.36
N ASP A 4 -7.19 -67.78 15.75
CA ASP A 4 -7.90 -66.52 16.02
C ASP A 4 -7.81 -65.70 14.69
N SER A 5 -8.89 -65.11 14.19
CA SER A 5 -9.34 -63.73 14.42
C SER A 5 -8.74 -62.67 13.49
N GLN A 6 -9.68 -61.87 12.97
CA GLN A 6 -9.56 -60.73 12.08
C GLN A 6 -8.66 -59.60 12.57
N SER A 7 -8.36 -58.71 11.61
CA SER A 7 -7.96 -57.31 11.77
C SER A 7 -6.50 -57.11 12.16
N ILE A 8 -5.75 -56.15 11.63
CA ILE A 8 -6.14 -54.79 11.30
C ILE A 8 -5.38 -54.38 10.03
N HIS A 9 -6.13 -54.03 8.99
CA HIS A 9 -5.60 -53.18 7.93
C HIS A 9 -5.47 -51.80 8.58
N ASP A 10 -4.32 -51.53 9.21
CA ASP A 10 -4.01 -50.19 9.70
C ASP A 10 -3.76 -49.34 8.45
N GLN A 11 -4.87 -48.90 7.85
CA GLN A 11 -4.89 -47.64 7.15
C GLN A 11 -4.48 -46.62 8.20
N SER A 12 -3.18 -46.34 8.27
CA SER A 12 -2.65 -45.10 8.83
C SER A 12 -3.13 -43.96 7.93
N GLN A 13 -4.44 -43.74 7.93
CA GLN A 13 -5.09 -42.56 7.43
C GLN A 13 -4.60 -41.47 8.37
N THR A 14 -3.45 -40.92 7.99
CA THR A 14 -2.72 -39.91 8.73
C THR A 14 -3.48 -38.62 8.44
N GLU A 15 -4.60 -38.44 9.12
CA GLU A 15 -5.30 -37.18 9.11
C GLU A 15 -4.28 -36.12 9.55
N PRO A 16 -4.06 -35.08 8.73
CA PRO A 16 -3.07 -34.07 9.05
C PRO A 16 -3.43 -33.48 10.42
N PRO A 17 -2.49 -33.43 11.38
CA PRO A 17 -2.79 -32.92 12.72
C PRO A 17 -3.33 -31.48 12.59
N LEU A 18 -4.28 -31.09 13.44
CA LEU A 18 -4.92 -29.76 13.37
C LEU A 18 -3.92 -28.59 13.32
N TRP A 19 -2.74 -28.78 13.91
CA TRP A 19 -1.63 -27.83 13.85
C TRP A 19 -1.10 -27.61 12.42
N SER A 20 -1.03 -28.66 11.61
CA SER A 20 -0.61 -28.58 10.20
C SER A 20 -1.63 -27.83 9.33
N ILE A 21 -2.93 -27.98 9.62
CA ILE A 21 -4.00 -27.21 8.97
C ILE A 21 -3.88 -25.72 9.34
N GLY A 22 -3.66 -25.42 10.64
CA GLY A 22 -3.45 -24.05 11.10
C GLY A 22 -2.23 -23.39 10.45
N LEU A 23 -1.13 -24.12 10.31
CA LEU A 23 0.09 -23.65 9.65
C LEU A 23 -0.16 -23.40 8.15
N ALA A 24 -0.86 -24.31 7.47
CA ALA A 24 -1.21 -24.15 6.07
C ALA A 24 -2.06 -22.88 5.83
N ILE A 25 -3.09 -22.66 6.67
CA ILE A 25 -3.93 -21.46 6.59
C ILE A 25 -3.07 -20.20 6.81
N LEU A 26 -2.20 -20.21 7.82
CA LEU A 26 -1.31 -19.08 8.10
C LEU A 26 -0.42 -18.74 6.89
N VAL A 27 0.17 -19.75 6.25
CA VAL A 27 1.01 -19.57 5.06
C VAL A 27 0.20 -19.04 3.89
N ILE A 28 -1.00 -19.58 3.65
CA ILE A 28 -1.89 -19.11 2.58
C ILE A 28 -2.28 -17.64 2.77
N LEU A 29 -2.43 -17.17 4.02
CA LEU A 29 -2.74 -15.78 4.31
C LEU A 29 -1.52 -14.86 4.26
N LEU A 30 -0.36 -15.30 4.76
CA LEU A 30 0.85 -14.48 4.82
C LEU A 30 1.60 -14.42 3.50
N ALA A 31 1.65 -15.50 2.73
CA ALA A 31 2.43 -15.58 1.50
C ALA A 31 2.02 -14.51 0.46
N PRO A 32 0.72 -14.26 0.17
CA PRO A 32 0.32 -13.20 -0.75
C PRO A 32 0.76 -11.82 -0.25
N LEU A 33 0.67 -11.57 1.06
CA LEU A 33 1.01 -10.30 1.67
C LEU A 33 2.52 -10.01 1.53
N ILE A 34 3.34 -11.04 1.78
CA ILE A 34 4.80 -10.97 1.61
C ILE A 34 5.14 -10.76 0.13
N LEU A 35 4.65 -11.63 -0.76
CA LEU A 35 4.96 -11.53 -2.19
C LEU A 35 4.55 -10.17 -2.77
N TYR A 36 3.36 -9.67 -2.40
CA TYR A 36 2.88 -8.38 -2.86
C TYR A 36 3.69 -7.22 -2.29
N SER A 37 4.27 -7.33 -1.09
CA SER A 37 5.16 -6.29 -0.53
C SER A 37 6.41 -6.07 -1.39
N PHE A 38 6.97 -7.12 -2.01
CA PHE A 38 8.18 -7.07 -2.84
C PHE A 38 7.92 -6.86 -4.33
N ALA A 39 6.69 -7.05 -4.81
CA ALA A 39 6.37 -6.85 -6.22
C ALA A 39 6.81 -5.45 -6.70
N PRO A 40 7.51 -5.31 -7.84
CA PRO A 40 7.85 -3.98 -8.35
C PRO A 40 6.57 -3.17 -8.61
N SER A 41 6.59 -1.88 -8.26
CA SER A 41 5.54 -0.96 -8.70
C SER A 41 5.62 -0.83 -10.23
N GLY A 42 4.48 -0.87 -10.90
CA GLY A 42 4.43 -0.64 -12.35
C GLY A 42 4.69 0.84 -12.69
N PRO A 43 4.76 1.19 -13.98
CA PRO A 43 4.74 2.60 -14.37
C PRO A 43 3.42 3.24 -13.92
N ILE A 44 3.50 4.46 -13.39
CA ILE A 44 2.32 5.22 -12.96
C ILE A 44 1.55 5.73 -14.17
N ARG A 45 0.24 5.45 -14.18
CA ARG A 45 -0.72 5.82 -15.23
C ARG A 45 -1.80 6.73 -14.68
N GLU A 46 -2.47 7.44 -15.59
CA GLU A 46 -3.71 8.15 -15.27
C GLU A 46 -4.76 7.16 -14.74
N GLY A 47 -5.47 7.57 -13.69
CA GLY A 47 -6.42 6.76 -12.94
C GLY A 47 -5.80 5.89 -11.84
N ASP A 48 -4.47 5.77 -11.76
CA ASP A 48 -3.84 5.02 -10.69
C ASP A 48 -4.04 5.71 -9.34
N THR A 49 -4.19 4.90 -8.28
CA THR A 49 -4.12 5.38 -6.90
C THR A 49 -2.67 5.35 -6.44
N VAL A 50 -2.19 6.49 -5.94
CA VAL A 50 -0.86 6.64 -5.35
C VAL A 50 -0.95 7.25 -3.95
N PHE A 51 0.10 7.09 -3.17
CA PHE A 51 0.24 7.63 -1.82
C PHE A 51 1.52 8.46 -1.75
N SER A 52 1.56 9.49 -0.91
CA SER A 52 2.78 10.27 -0.73
C SER A 52 3.84 9.47 0.05
N ASP A 53 5.11 9.70 -0.28
CA ASP A 53 6.23 9.19 0.51
C ASP A 53 6.36 9.97 1.81
N GLY A 54 5.68 9.47 2.84
CA GLY A 54 5.57 10.17 4.11
C GLY A 54 4.83 11.51 3.98
N GLN A 55 5.02 12.35 4.99
CA GLN A 55 4.41 13.67 5.08
C GLN A 55 5.29 14.71 4.39
N GLN A 56 4.80 15.30 3.30
CA GLN A 56 5.59 16.21 2.46
C GLN A 56 4.77 17.35 1.88
N ARG A 57 5.45 18.43 1.47
CA ARG A 57 4.78 19.57 0.82
C ARG A 57 4.52 19.28 -0.65
N ALA A 58 3.32 19.59 -1.10
CA ALA A 58 2.89 19.50 -2.50
C ALA A 58 2.58 20.88 -3.04
N GLN A 59 2.85 21.10 -4.32
CA GLN A 59 2.42 22.31 -5.01
C GLN A 59 0.98 22.15 -5.50
N LEU A 60 0.17 23.18 -5.30
CA LEU A 60 -1.19 23.24 -5.79
C LEU A 60 -1.18 23.57 -7.29
N SER A 61 -1.96 22.84 -8.09
CA SER A 61 -2.11 23.16 -9.52
C SER A 61 -2.87 24.46 -9.73
N LYS A 62 -3.79 24.78 -8.80
CA LYS A 62 -4.55 26.02 -8.74
C LYS A 62 -4.49 26.54 -7.31
N PRO A 63 -4.13 27.81 -7.09
CA PRO A 63 -4.09 28.35 -5.74
C PRO A 63 -5.47 28.30 -5.08
N ILE A 64 -5.53 27.92 -3.81
CA ILE A 64 -6.77 27.90 -3.04
C ILE A 64 -6.74 29.05 -2.02
N ALA A 65 -7.85 29.78 -1.93
CA ALA A 65 -8.08 30.71 -0.84
C ALA A 65 -8.50 29.94 0.42
N PHE A 66 -7.54 29.58 1.28
CA PHE A 66 -7.84 28.92 2.56
C PHE A 66 -8.34 29.90 3.63
N ARG A 67 -7.84 31.15 3.60
CA ARG A 67 -8.36 32.29 4.37
C ARG A 67 -8.29 33.54 3.51
N SER A 68 -9.20 34.46 3.78
CA SER A 68 -9.47 35.71 3.04
C SER A 68 -8.28 36.66 2.80
N SER A 69 -7.05 36.30 3.18
CA SER A 69 -5.84 37.13 3.02
C SER A 69 -4.60 36.38 2.56
N GLN A 70 -4.63 35.06 2.35
CA GLN A 70 -3.44 34.31 1.95
C GLN A 70 -3.80 33.24 0.92
N THR A 71 -3.30 33.47 -0.30
CA THR A 71 -3.30 32.49 -1.38
C THR A 71 -2.13 31.56 -1.13
N ASP A 72 -2.43 30.33 -0.69
CA ASP A 72 -1.39 29.31 -0.53
C ASP A 72 -1.21 28.58 -1.87
N GLU A 73 0.05 28.46 -2.30
CA GLU A 73 0.45 27.70 -3.48
C GLU A 73 0.93 26.28 -3.11
N THR A 74 1.02 25.99 -1.81
CA THR A 74 1.46 24.69 -1.30
C THR A 74 0.60 24.20 -0.16
N CYS A 75 0.50 22.89 -0.01
CA CYS A 75 -0.17 22.23 1.11
C CYS A 75 0.62 20.99 1.54
N LEU A 76 0.29 20.43 2.70
CA LEU A 76 0.96 19.25 3.25
C LEU A 76 0.17 17.98 2.91
N LEU A 77 0.81 16.97 2.32
CA LEU A 77 0.19 15.67 2.04
C LEU A 77 0.31 14.73 3.24
N ASP A 78 -0.77 13.99 3.50
CA ASP A 78 -0.80 12.87 4.42
C ASP A 78 -0.51 11.56 3.64
N PRO A 79 0.51 10.76 4.03
CA PRO A 79 0.83 9.48 3.40
C PRO A 79 -0.29 8.44 3.47
N ASN A 80 -1.27 8.61 4.35
CA ASN A 80 -2.42 7.73 4.46
C ASN A 80 -3.60 8.19 3.58
N SER A 81 -3.52 9.39 3.00
CA SER A 81 -4.53 9.90 2.09
C SER A 81 -4.24 9.43 0.66
N PRO A 82 -5.17 8.72 0.01
CA PRO A 82 -5.00 8.33 -1.39
C PRO A 82 -5.03 9.56 -2.31
N LEU A 83 -4.25 9.49 -3.38
CA LEU A 83 -4.19 10.44 -4.48
C LEU A 83 -4.57 9.70 -5.78
N ILE A 84 -5.43 10.28 -6.62
CA ILE A 84 -5.70 9.75 -7.96
C ILE A 84 -4.88 10.53 -8.97
N VAL A 85 -4.12 9.83 -9.80
CA VAL A 85 -3.35 10.45 -10.88
C VAL A 85 -4.30 10.92 -11.97
N LEU A 86 -4.32 12.22 -12.24
CA LEU A 86 -5.11 12.83 -13.30
C LEU A 86 -4.32 12.91 -14.61
N GLU A 87 -3.05 13.32 -14.53
CA GLU A 87 -2.21 13.47 -15.71
C GLU A 87 -0.78 13.09 -15.36
N ASN A 88 -0.10 12.41 -16.29
CA ASN A 88 1.33 12.14 -16.19
C ASN A 88 2.04 12.96 -17.28
N SER A 89 2.76 14.00 -16.88
CA SER A 89 3.55 14.84 -17.78
C SER A 89 4.84 14.11 -18.13
N ALA A 90 4.74 13.10 -19.00
CA ALA A 90 5.87 12.29 -19.47
C ALA A 90 6.98 13.12 -20.17
N SER A 91 6.67 14.37 -20.54
CA SER A 91 7.58 15.32 -21.17
C SER A 91 8.40 16.19 -20.21
N GLU A 92 8.09 16.22 -18.90
CA GLU A 92 8.84 17.03 -17.93
C GLU A 92 10.03 16.25 -17.33
N PRO A 93 11.25 16.84 -17.33
CA PRO A 93 12.41 16.22 -16.71
C PRO A 93 12.19 16.08 -15.20
N GLY A 94 12.23 14.84 -14.71
CA GLY A 94 11.93 14.51 -13.31
C GLY A 94 10.58 13.84 -13.08
N GLY A 95 9.77 13.66 -14.15
CA GLY A 95 8.52 12.90 -14.11
C GLY A 95 7.54 13.50 -13.12
N VAL A 96 6.88 14.59 -13.51
CA VAL A 96 5.87 15.25 -12.68
C VAL A 96 4.50 14.69 -13.03
N ILE A 97 3.73 14.39 -12.01
CA ILE A 97 2.33 14.01 -12.13
C ILE A 97 1.44 15.09 -11.53
N LYS A 98 0.26 15.20 -12.12
CA LYS A 98 -0.87 15.92 -11.53
C LYS A 98 -1.78 14.88 -10.89
N ALA A 99 -2.07 15.04 -9.61
CA ALA A 99 -2.91 14.12 -8.87
C ALA A 99 -3.94 14.87 -8.03
N GLU A 100 -5.08 14.22 -7.76
CA GLU A 100 -6.15 14.74 -6.94
C GLU A 100 -6.19 14.06 -5.58
N VAL A 101 -6.32 14.84 -4.50
CA VAL A 101 -6.45 14.33 -3.14
C VAL A 101 -7.83 13.71 -2.91
N GLN A 102 -7.91 12.40 -2.68
CA GLN A 102 -9.16 11.66 -2.44
C GLN A 102 -9.46 11.39 -0.96
N GLY A 103 -8.70 11.99 -0.04
CA GLY A 103 -8.84 11.78 1.40
C GLY A 103 -10.24 12.10 1.97
N ASN A 104 -10.48 11.65 3.20
CA ASN A 104 -11.65 11.97 4.01
C ASN A 104 -11.21 11.91 5.49
N PRO A 105 -11.41 12.93 6.35
CA PRO A 105 -12.19 14.16 6.20
C PRO A 105 -11.44 15.33 5.53
N ALA A 106 -12.15 16.47 5.33
CA ALA A 106 -11.56 17.73 4.90
C ALA A 106 -10.39 18.09 5.81
N ALA A 107 -9.19 18.06 5.25
CA ALA A 107 -7.97 18.16 6.03
C ALA A 107 -7.86 19.55 6.68
N GLU A 108 -7.55 19.59 7.97
CA GLU A 108 -7.28 20.84 8.69
C GLU A 108 -5.96 21.43 8.18
N TRP A 109 -5.88 22.75 8.04
CA TRP A 109 -4.62 23.39 7.65
C TRP A 109 -3.51 22.95 8.64
N PRO A 110 -2.33 22.53 8.17
CA PRO A 110 -1.71 22.78 6.87
C PRO A 110 -1.91 21.68 5.80
N PHE A 111 -2.79 20.71 6.02
CA PHE A 111 -2.96 19.59 5.11
C PHE A 111 -3.73 19.96 3.82
N CYS A 112 -3.46 19.22 2.75
CA CYS A 112 -4.15 19.40 1.48
C CYS A 112 -5.63 19.03 1.62
N PRO A 113 -6.56 19.92 1.21
CA PRO A 113 -7.98 19.63 1.25
C PRO A 113 -8.35 18.57 0.23
N VAL A 114 -9.52 17.98 0.41
CA VAL A 114 -10.05 16.97 -0.50
C VAL A 114 -10.39 17.59 -1.86
N HIS A 115 -10.18 16.82 -2.92
CA HIS A 115 -10.48 17.15 -4.32
C HIS A 115 -9.63 18.30 -4.87
N VAL A 116 -8.48 18.57 -4.24
CA VAL A 116 -7.51 19.49 -4.80
C VAL A 116 -6.53 18.79 -5.71
N GLU A 117 -6.24 19.46 -6.82
CA GLU A 117 -5.21 19.08 -7.76
C GLU A 117 -3.83 19.54 -7.25
N VAL A 118 -2.92 18.59 -7.02
CA VAL A 118 -1.53 18.82 -6.65
C VAL A 118 -0.57 18.35 -7.75
N ARG A 119 0.59 18.99 -7.83
CA ARG A 119 1.72 18.59 -8.67
C ARG A 119 2.81 17.97 -7.80
N LEU A 120 3.24 16.78 -8.19
CA LEU A 120 4.19 15.96 -7.43
C LEU A 120 5.16 15.27 -8.37
N SER A 121 6.37 14.99 -7.90
CA SER A 121 7.29 14.13 -8.65
C SER A 121 6.92 12.65 -8.47
N LEU A 122 7.16 11.83 -9.49
CA LEU A 122 7.05 10.37 -9.42
C LEU A 122 7.91 9.75 -8.31
N TYR A 123 9.02 10.41 -7.92
CA TYR A 123 9.88 9.95 -6.82
C TYR A 123 9.29 10.20 -5.43
N GLN A 124 8.24 11.02 -5.34
CA GLN A 124 7.57 11.41 -4.11
C GLN A 124 6.30 10.60 -3.86
N VAL A 125 5.96 9.65 -4.74
CA VAL A 125 4.71 8.90 -4.67
C VAL A 125 4.92 7.40 -4.91
N PHE A 126 4.06 6.59 -4.29
CA PHE A 126 4.09 5.14 -4.43
C PHE A 126 2.68 4.59 -4.70
N GLN A 127 2.57 3.58 -5.56
CA GLN A 127 1.31 2.86 -5.84
C GLN A 127 0.88 1.93 -4.69
N LYS A 128 1.76 1.71 -3.70
CA LYS A 128 1.47 0.82 -2.57
C LYS A 128 1.27 1.64 -1.30
N PRO A 129 0.29 1.30 -0.46
CA PRO A 129 0.14 1.92 0.85
C PRO A 129 1.36 1.63 1.73
N ALA A 130 1.74 2.61 2.56
CA ALA A 130 2.90 2.54 3.47
C ALA A 130 2.89 1.30 4.38
N VAL A 131 1.71 0.77 4.72
CA VAL A 131 1.53 -0.43 5.55
C VAL A 131 2.26 -1.65 4.97
N LEU A 132 2.27 -1.81 3.63
CA LEU A 132 3.02 -2.90 2.98
C LEU A 132 4.54 -2.70 3.07
N GLY A 133 5.00 -1.44 3.14
CA GLY A 133 6.39 -1.10 3.42
C GLY A 133 6.81 -1.60 4.80
N VAL A 134 5.97 -1.43 5.83
CA VAL A 134 6.24 -1.89 7.20
C VAL A 134 6.44 -3.41 7.26
N VAL A 135 5.64 -4.18 6.52
CA VAL A 135 5.78 -5.64 6.44
C VAL A 135 7.15 -6.02 5.87
N ARG A 136 7.52 -5.40 4.74
CA ARG A 136 8.81 -5.63 4.07
C ARG A 136 9.97 -5.27 5.00
N ASP A 137 9.93 -4.10 5.62
CA ASP A 137 11.01 -3.59 6.46
C ASP A 137 11.17 -4.45 7.73
N THR A 138 10.06 -4.93 8.30
CA THR A 138 10.07 -5.88 9.43
C THR A 138 10.70 -7.21 9.02
N LEU A 139 10.38 -7.73 7.84
CA LEU A 139 10.96 -8.98 7.33
C LEU A 139 12.46 -8.84 7.06
N MET A 140 12.90 -7.76 6.42
CA MET A 140 14.32 -7.47 6.18
C MET A 140 15.10 -7.34 7.48
N ARG A 141 14.52 -6.70 8.49
CA ARG A 141 15.12 -6.58 9.83
C ARG A 141 15.25 -7.92 10.53
N TRP A 142 14.31 -8.85 10.29
CA TRP A 142 14.37 -10.20 10.85
C TRP A 142 15.36 -11.10 10.10
N SER A 143 15.46 -10.99 8.77
CA SER A 143 16.39 -11.77 7.94
C SER A 143 17.83 -11.26 7.97
N GLY A 144 18.08 -10.03 8.46
CA GLY A 144 19.39 -9.40 8.55
C GLY A 144 20.16 -9.68 9.84
N LYS A 145 19.82 -10.76 10.56
CA LYS A 145 20.53 -11.23 11.76
C LYS A 145 21.17 -12.58 11.48
#